data_AF-A0A9E0J4Y9-F1
#
_entry.id   AF-A0A9E0J4Y9-F1
#
_cell.length_a   1.000
_cell.length_b   1.000
_cell.length_c   1.000
_cell.angle_alpha   90.00
_cell.angle_beta   90.00
_cell.angle_gamma   90.00
#
_symmetry.space_group_name_H-M   'P 1'
#
loop_
_entity.id
_entity.type
_entity.pdbx_description
1 polymer ?
#
loop_
_entity_poly.entity_id
_entity_poly.type
_entity_poly.pdbx_seq_one_letter_code
_entity_poly.pdbx_strand_id
1 'polypeptide(L)' 'ILRTIFFMIKRREHYRDSTTDYEALSVQRNAPRWIKALTRFGFIPAVA' A
#
# COMPACT_ATOMS: atom_id res chain seq x y z
N ILE A 1 -6.52 12.55 21.42
CA ILE A 1 -5.52 11.50 21.11
C ILE A 1 -5.84 10.18 21.83
N LEU A 2 -5.90 10.14 23.17
CA LEU A 2 -6.21 8.91 23.94
C LEU A 2 -7.50 8.20 23.50
N ARG A 3 -8.59 8.95 23.26
CA ARG A 3 -9.86 8.40 22.77
C ARG A 3 -9.73 7.70 21.41
N THR A 4 -8.98 8.28 20.48
CA THR A 4 -8.75 7.73 19.13
C THR A 4 -7.94 6.44 19.21
N ILE A 5 -6.86 6.45 19.99
CA ILE A 5 -6.01 5.26 20.21
C ILE A 5 -6.82 4.15 20.88
N PHE A 6 -7.64 4.48 21.88
CA PHE A 6 -8.51 3.50 22.55
C PHE A 6 -9.49 2.84 21.56
N PHE A 7 -10.11 3.61 20.68
CA PHE A 7 -11.02 3.07 19.66
C PHE A 7 -10.31 2.17 18.66
N MET A 8 -9.11 2.54 18.20
CA MET A 8 -8.29 1.72 17.30
C MET A 8 -7.93 0.37 17.93
N ILE A 9 -7.42 0.39 19.17
CA ILE A 9 -7.06 -0.84 19.91
C ILE A 9 -8.30 -1.71 20.14
N LYS A 10 -9.41 -1.10 20.58
CA LYS A 10 -10.65 -1.83 20.87
C LYS A 10 -11.26 -2.51 19.64
N ARG A 11 -11.20 -1.85 18.48
CA ARG A 11 -11.70 -2.38 17.20
C ARG A 11 -10.72 -3.31 16.50
N ARG A 12 -9.45 -3.32 16.93
CA ARG A 12 -8.32 -3.97 16.23
C ARG A 12 -8.17 -3.50 14.79
N GLU A 13 -8.60 -2.27 14.53
CA GLU A 13 -8.49 -1.63 13.23
C GLU A 13 -7.31 -0.65 13.28
N HIS A 14 -6.54 -0.64 12.19
CA HIS A 14 -5.47 0.33 12.02
C HIS A 14 -6.07 1.72 11.80
N TYR A 15 -5.26 2.75 12.08
CA TYR A 15 -5.64 4.11 11.76
C TYR A 15 -5.84 4.25 10.26
N ARG A 16 -6.98 4.78 9.84
CA ARG A 16 -7.26 5.12 8.45
C ARG A 16 -7.66 6.58 8.39
N ASP A 17 -6.79 7.39 7.82
CA ASP A 17 -7.11 8.76 7.46
C ASP A 17 -8.01 8.78 6.22
N SER A 18 -9.15 9.47 6.29
CA SER A 18 -10.07 9.66 5.16
C SER A 18 -9.48 10.52 4.05
N THR A 19 -8.48 11.34 4.35
CA THR A 19 -7.83 12.25 3.39
C THR A 19 -6.68 11.60 2.66
N THR A 20 -6.14 10.49 3.19
CA THR A 20 -4.98 9.80 2.61
C THR A 20 -5.42 8.57 1.84
N ASP A 21 -5.10 8.55 0.55
CA ASP A 21 -5.25 7.35 -0.27
C ASP A 21 -4.03 6.42 -0.08
N TYR A 22 -4.15 5.52 0.90
CA TYR A 22 -3.12 4.54 1.21
C TYR A 22 -2.91 3.49 0.12
N GLU A 23 -3.93 3.22 -0.71
CA GLU A 23 -3.82 2.27 -1.82
C GLU A 23 -2.93 2.86 -2.91
N ALA A 24 -3.19 4.11 -3.31
CA ALA A 24 -2.33 4.83 -4.25
C ALA A 24 -0.89 4.94 -3.75
N LEU A 25 -0.69 5.25 -2.47
CA LEU A 25 0.66 5.34 -1.86
C LEU A 25 1.39 3.99 -1.90
N SER A 26 0.68 2.90 -1.59
CA SER A 26 1.24 1.54 -1.64
C SER A 26 1.63 1.15 -3.05
N VAL A 27 0.78 1.44 -4.04
CA VAL A 27 1.04 1.17 -5.46
C VAL A 27 2.26 1.97 -5.92
N GLN A 28 2.31 3.28 -5.65
CA GLN A 28 3.44 4.13 -6.06
C GLN A 28 4.78 3.59 -5.55
N ARG A 29 4.84 3.09 -4.31
CA ARG A 29 6.06 2.57 -3.70
C ARG A 29 6.46 1.19 -4.24
N ASN A 30 5.49 0.30 -4.43
CA ASN A 30 5.76 -1.12 -4.69
C ASN A 30 5.71 -1.48 -6.18
N ALA A 31 4.84 -0.83 -6.96
CA ALA A 31 4.58 -1.19 -8.35
C ALA A 31 5.86 -1.19 -9.22
N PRO A 32 6.77 -0.20 -9.14
CA PRO A 32 7.99 -0.23 -9.96
C PRO A 32 8.86 -1.47 -9.69
N ARG A 33 8.93 -1.91 -8.43
CA ARG A 33 9.72 -3.10 -8.03
C ARG A 33 9.06 -4.38 -8.55
N TRP A 34 7.74 -4.47 -8.46
CA TRP A 34 6.98 -5.61 -8.98
C TRP A 34 7.05 -5.68 -10.50
N ILE A 35 6.89 -4.56 -11.21
CA ILE A 35 7.04 -4.50 -12.66
C ILE A 35 8.44 -4.99 -13.07
N LYS A 36 9.50 -4.50 -12.42
CA LYS A 36 10.87 -4.98 -12.68
C LYS A 36 11.05 -6.48 -12.45
N ALA A 37 10.45 -7.02 -11.40
CA ALA A 37 10.50 -8.46 -11.12
C ALA A 37 9.73 -9.27 -12.17
N LEU A 38 8.51 -8.83 -12.51
CA LEU A 38 7.66 -9.49 -13.50
C LEU A 38 8.30 -9.48 -14.89
N THR A 39 8.95 -8.38 -15.28
CA THR A 39 9.75 -8.32 -16.51
C THR A 39 10.96 -9.25 -16.44
N ARG A 40 11.69 -9.27 -15.32
CA ARG A 40 12.87 -10.15 -15.16
C ARG A 40 12.54 -11.63 -15.28
N PHE A 41 11.41 -12.06 -14.73
CA PHE A 41 10.98 -13.45 -14.77
C PHE A 41 10.15 -13.79 -16.03
N GLY A 42 9.98 -12.84 -16.95
CA GLY A 42 9.29 -13.08 -18.23
C GLY A 42 7.78 -13.19 -18.12
N PHE A 43 7.17 -12.74 -17.01
CA PHE A 43 5.70 -12.72 -16.86
C PHE A 43 5.04 -11.57 -17.62
N ILE A 44 5.78 -10.51 -17.92
CA ILE A 44 5.30 -9.35 -18.70
C ILE A 44 6.40 -8.98 -19.70
N PRO A 45 6.06 -8.65 -20.96
CA PRO A 45 7.04 -8.17 -21.93
C PRO A 45 7.78 -6.95 -21.39
N ALA A 46 9.10 -6.91 -21.61
CA ALA A 46 9.86 -5.70 -21.35
C ALA A 46 9.30 -4.61 -22.28
N VAL A 47 8.71 -3.58 -21.68
CA VAL A 47 8.31 -2.39 -22.43
C VAL A 47 9.58 -1.84 -23.09
N ALA A 48 9.54 -1.76 -24.42
CA ALA A 48 10.63 -1.25 -25.26
C ALA A 48 10.92 0.22 -24.98
#